data_AF-A0A8X6FEG1-F1
#
_entry.id   AF-A0A8X6FEG1-F1
#
_cell.length_a   1.000
_cell.length_b   1.000
_cell.length_c   1.000
_cell.angle_alpha   90.00
_cell.angle_beta   90.00
_cell.angle_gamma   90.00
#
_symmetry.space_group_name_H-M   'P 1'
#
loop_
_entity.id
_entity.type
_entity.pdbx_description
1 polymer ?
#
loop_
_entity_poly.entity_id
_entity_poly.type
_entity_poly.pdbx_seq_one_letter_code
_entity_poly.pdbx_strand_id
1 'polypeptide(L)'
;MKEGEKGRYIDVYPLYPNVNFFDYHPIGHPDKIYNPKKFSKKWYGLIKCKVLPHRKLYHPVLPYKEEKLIFSLCKSCSETIKCKHKNKAGKPKSAVEKKKCKECYEIRNKECSHTDKERSFIGTWTTTEVKLAIQKGYEFLNIYEVWNFNLKSTDLFSDYVKMFLKIKLETDDKWSNNFKTEEYRRYVMEN
;
A
#
# COMPACT_ATOMS: atom_id res chain seq x y z
N MET A 1 16.56 -17.29 11.35
CA MET A 1 17.84 -16.62 11.58
C MET A 1 18.83 -17.68 11.95
N LYS A 2 19.98 -17.73 11.29
CA LYS A 2 21.09 -18.61 11.67
C LYS A 2 21.67 -18.13 13.01
N GLU A 3 22.41 -19.01 13.67
CA GLU A 3 23.13 -18.67 14.89
C GLU A 3 24.08 -17.48 14.64
N GLY A 4 23.99 -16.43 15.47
CA GLY A 4 24.73 -15.17 15.30
C GLY A 4 24.04 -14.06 14.52
N GLU A 5 22.92 -14.33 13.83
CA GLU A 5 22.16 -13.28 13.13
C GLU A 5 21.29 -12.47 14.10
N LYS A 6 21.37 -11.13 14.01
CA LYS A 6 20.53 -10.20 14.77
C LYS A 6 19.55 -9.50 13.84
N GLY A 7 18.27 -9.47 14.20
CA GLY A 7 17.26 -8.67 13.53
C GLY A 7 17.24 -7.24 14.07
N ARG A 8 17.09 -6.24 13.19
CA ARG A 8 16.79 -4.85 13.57
C ARG A 8 15.33 -4.57 13.24
N TYR A 9 14.58 -4.10 14.23
CA TYR A 9 13.21 -3.63 14.05
C TYR A 9 13.22 -2.10 13.97
N ILE A 10 12.49 -1.56 13.00
CA ILE A 10 12.24 -0.13 12.85
C ILE A 10 10.73 0.04 12.86
N ASP A 11 10.24 0.92 13.73
CA ASP A 11 8.84 1.26 13.83
C ASP A 11 8.64 2.72 13.42
N VAL A 12 7.59 2.99 12.66
CA VAL A 12 7.14 4.36 12.39
C VAL A 12 5.94 4.60 13.28
N TYR A 13 6.19 5.14 14.47
CA TYR A 13 5.17 5.37 15.46
C TYR A 13 5.05 6.86 15.81
N PRO A 14 3.86 7.48 15.69
CA PRO A 14 2.59 6.93 15.18
C PRO A 14 2.36 7.24 13.68
N LEU A 15 2.43 6.23 12.79
CA LEU A 15 2.33 6.43 11.32
C LEU A 15 1.08 7.21 10.87
N TYR A 16 -0.13 6.73 11.19
CA TYR A 16 -1.37 7.37 10.71
C TYR A 16 -1.56 8.80 11.23
N PRO A 17 -1.36 9.10 12.52
CA PRO A 17 -1.38 10.48 13.00
C PRO A 17 -0.36 11.37 12.30
N ASN A 18 0.88 10.90 12.04
CA ASN A 18 1.86 11.68 11.30
C ASN A 18 1.36 12.00 9.88
N VAL A 19 0.84 11.01 9.15
CA VAL A 19 0.24 11.21 7.82
C VAL A 19 -0.93 12.20 7.91
N ASN A 20 -1.83 12.02 8.86
CA ASN A 20 -2.99 12.89 9.02
C ASN A 20 -2.63 14.33 9.43
N PHE A 21 -1.47 14.53 10.06
CA PHE A 21 -1.01 15.83 10.52
C PHE A 21 -0.22 16.59 9.45
N PHE A 22 0.64 15.90 8.71
CA PHE A 22 1.58 16.55 7.77
C PHE A 22 1.19 16.41 6.31
N ASP A 23 0.46 15.37 5.92
CA ASP A 23 0.14 15.14 4.51
C ASP A 23 -1.11 15.90 4.10
N TYR A 24 -1.15 16.26 2.82
CA TYR A 24 -2.34 16.85 2.22
C TYR A 24 -3.47 15.81 2.10
N HIS A 25 -4.71 16.26 2.36
CA HIS A 25 -5.95 15.54 2.05
C HIS A 25 -6.76 16.29 0.99
N PRO A 26 -7.49 15.59 0.11
CA PRO A 26 -8.39 16.23 -0.85
C PRO A 26 -9.57 16.90 -0.15
N ILE A 27 -9.91 18.11 -0.59
CA ILE A 27 -11.10 18.84 -0.10
C ILE A 27 -11.95 19.34 -1.28
N GLY A 28 -13.24 19.57 -1.03
CA GLY A 28 -14.20 19.98 -2.05
C GLY A 28 -14.61 18.83 -2.98
N HIS A 29 -15.20 19.18 -4.14
CA HIS A 29 -15.63 18.22 -5.14
C HIS A 29 -14.54 17.97 -6.19
N PRO A 30 -14.37 16.72 -6.67
CA PRO A 30 -13.40 16.42 -7.71
C PRO A 30 -13.92 16.77 -9.10
N ASP A 31 -13.00 17.17 -9.98
CA ASP A 31 -13.21 17.16 -11.42
C ASP A 31 -13.07 15.74 -11.95
N LYS A 32 -14.10 15.26 -12.65
CA LYS A 32 -14.13 13.92 -13.24
C LYS A 32 -13.62 13.98 -14.67
N ILE A 33 -12.52 13.30 -14.94
CA ILE A 33 -11.89 13.21 -16.26
C ILE A 33 -12.04 11.78 -16.76
N TYR A 34 -12.67 11.60 -17.91
CA TYR A 34 -12.95 10.30 -18.51
C TYR A 34 -12.00 10.00 -19.66
N ASN A 35 -11.50 8.76 -19.71
CA ASN A 35 -10.66 8.21 -20.78
C ASN A 35 -9.50 9.14 -21.24
N PRO A 36 -8.70 9.72 -20.33
CA PRO A 36 -7.59 10.58 -20.74
C PRO A 36 -6.50 9.77 -21.43
N LYS A 37 -5.91 10.34 -22.50
CA LYS A 37 -4.88 9.67 -23.31
C LYS A 37 -3.52 9.52 -22.61
N LYS A 38 -3.22 10.40 -21.66
CA LYS A 38 -1.91 10.45 -20.96
C LYS A 38 -2.11 10.71 -19.48
N PHE A 39 -1.25 10.11 -18.66
CA PHE A 39 -1.20 10.38 -17.23
C PHE A 39 -0.60 11.77 -16.96
N SER A 40 -1.24 12.54 -16.06
CA SER A 40 -0.69 13.81 -15.57
C SER A 40 -0.16 13.66 -14.15
N LYS A 41 1.12 14.00 -13.94
CA LYS A 41 1.74 14.03 -12.59
C LYS A 41 1.07 15.07 -11.67
N LYS A 42 0.37 16.05 -12.24
CA LYS A 42 -0.37 17.08 -11.50
C LYS A 42 -1.65 16.55 -10.87
N TRP A 43 -2.18 15.43 -11.35
CA TRP A 43 -3.41 14.89 -10.77
C TRP A 43 -3.21 14.48 -9.31
N TYR A 44 -4.24 14.76 -8.52
CA TYR A 44 -4.29 14.46 -7.10
C TYR A 44 -5.69 13.96 -6.72
N GLY A 45 -5.78 12.73 -6.23
CA GLY A 45 -7.06 12.12 -5.89
C GLY A 45 -7.10 10.63 -6.24
N LEU A 46 -8.15 10.19 -6.94
CA LEU A 46 -8.37 8.79 -7.30
C LEU A 46 -8.26 8.59 -8.81
N ILE A 47 -7.76 7.43 -9.21
CA ILE A 47 -7.61 7.05 -10.62
C ILE A 47 -8.01 5.59 -10.80
N LYS A 48 -8.91 5.34 -11.76
CA LYS A 48 -9.27 4.01 -12.25
C LYS A 48 -8.52 3.74 -13.54
N CYS A 49 -7.65 2.74 -13.54
CA CYS A 49 -6.81 2.43 -14.69
C CYS A 49 -6.50 0.93 -14.79
N LYS A 50 -6.07 0.52 -15.99
CA LYS A 50 -5.49 -0.78 -16.27
C LYS A 50 -3.97 -0.65 -16.26
N VAL A 51 -3.31 -1.45 -15.43
CA VAL A 51 -1.86 -1.41 -15.24
C VAL A 51 -1.23 -2.75 -15.57
N LEU A 52 0.00 -2.71 -16.05
CA LEU A 52 0.87 -3.86 -16.24
C LEU A 52 2.04 -3.73 -15.24
N PRO A 53 2.13 -4.62 -14.24
CA PRO A 53 3.27 -4.62 -13.31
C PRO A 53 4.58 -5.00 -14.00
N HIS A 54 5.71 -4.51 -13.48
CA HIS A 54 7.02 -5.02 -13.88
C HIS A 54 7.19 -6.50 -13.47
N ARG A 55 7.93 -7.30 -14.25
CA ARG A 55 8.05 -8.76 -14.00
C ARG A 55 8.88 -9.11 -12.76
N LYS A 56 9.86 -8.28 -12.41
CA LYS A 56 10.88 -8.60 -11.38
C LYS A 56 10.89 -7.57 -10.26
N LEU A 57 9.72 -7.28 -9.69
CA LEU A 57 9.61 -6.33 -8.59
C LEU A 57 9.54 -7.08 -7.25
N TYR A 58 10.46 -6.78 -6.33
CA TYR A 58 10.52 -7.47 -5.05
C TYR A 58 9.30 -7.16 -4.15
N HIS A 59 8.82 -5.92 -4.18
CA HIS A 59 7.62 -5.48 -3.45
C HIS A 59 6.58 -4.91 -4.43
N PRO A 60 5.53 -5.68 -4.78
CA PRO A 60 4.45 -5.16 -5.61
C PRO A 60 3.77 -3.96 -4.93
N VAL A 61 3.47 -2.92 -5.71
CA VAL A 61 2.98 -1.63 -5.19
C VAL A 61 1.46 -1.57 -5.16
N LEU A 62 0.82 -1.92 -6.27
CA LEU A 62 -0.63 -1.77 -6.42
C LEU A 62 -1.34 -3.08 -6.06
N PRO A 63 -2.27 -3.05 -5.09
CA PRO A 63 -3.08 -4.20 -4.79
C PRO A 63 -4.31 -4.26 -5.69
N TYR A 64 -4.92 -5.43 -5.78
CA TYR A 64 -6.29 -5.60 -6.27
C TYR A 64 -7.00 -6.62 -5.40
N LYS A 65 -8.32 -6.56 -5.43
CA LYS A 65 -9.18 -7.39 -4.60
C LYS A 65 -9.88 -8.44 -5.47
N GLU A 66 -9.66 -9.70 -5.13
CA GLU A 66 -10.51 -10.81 -5.53
C GLU A 66 -11.36 -11.23 -4.32
N GLU A 67 -11.09 -12.39 -3.72
CA GLU A 67 -11.61 -12.78 -2.39
C GLU A 67 -10.86 -12.07 -1.25
N LYS A 68 -9.60 -11.71 -1.48
CA LYS A 68 -8.71 -11.00 -0.55
C LYS A 68 -7.95 -9.92 -1.30
N LEU A 69 -7.41 -8.96 -0.54
CA LEU A 69 -6.47 -7.98 -1.07
C LEU A 69 -5.14 -8.67 -1.33
N ILE A 70 -4.67 -8.65 -2.58
CA ILE A 70 -3.44 -9.31 -3.00
C ILE A 70 -2.55 -8.29 -3.72
N PHE A 71 -1.27 -8.31 -3.36
CA PHE A 71 -0.20 -7.59 -4.03
C PHE A 71 0.53 -8.57 -4.95
N SER A 72 0.18 -8.56 -6.24
CA SER A 72 0.73 -9.51 -7.23
C SER A 72 1.25 -8.77 -8.47
N LEU A 73 2.20 -9.41 -9.16
CA LEU A 73 2.72 -8.92 -10.45
C LEU A 73 2.05 -9.58 -11.66
N CYS A 74 1.13 -10.51 -11.42
CA CYS A 74 0.39 -11.22 -12.45
C CYS A 74 -0.98 -11.62 -11.92
N LYS A 75 -2.02 -11.00 -12.49
CA LYS A 75 -3.41 -11.31 -12.20
C LYS A 75 -3.72 -12.80 -12.36
N SER A 76 -3.39 -13.42 -13.49
CA SER A 76 -3.65 -14.85 -13.66
C SER A 76 -2.93 -15.74 -12.62
N CYS A 77 -1.74 -15.39 -12.14
CA CYS A 77 -1.06 -16.15 -11.09
C CYS A 77 -1.77 -16.08 -9.74
N SER A 78 -2.41 -14.96 -9.40
CA SER A 78 -3.18 -14.86 -8.15
C SER A 78 -4.50 -15.60 -8.24
N GLU A 79 -5.17 -15.52 -9.39
CA GLU A 79 -6.50 -16.10 -9.62
C GLU A 79 -6.44 -17.64 -9.59
N THR A 80 -5.28 -18.24 -9.88
CA THR A 80 -5.22 -19.63 -10.36
C THR A 80 -4.76 -20.69 -9.36
N ILE A 81 -4.69 -20.46 -8.04
CA ILE A 81 -4.31 -21.58 -7.13
C ILE A 81 -5.22 -21.73 -5.91
N LYS A 82 -6.42 -22.27 -6.15
CA LYS A 82 -7.04 -23.19 -5.17
C LYS A 82 -6.13 -24.42 -5.13
N CYS A 83 -5.35 -24.55 -4.05
CA CYS A 83 -4.42 -25.66 -3.86
C CYS A 83 -5.08 -27.02 -4.15
N LYS A 84 -4.71 -27.66 -5.27
CA LYS A 84 -5.15 -29.01 -5.67
C LYS A 84 -4.22 -30.11 -5.14
N HIS A 85 -3.08 -29.73 -4.54
CA HIS A 85 -2.10 -30.65 -4.01
C HIS A 85 -2.68 -31.47 -2.83
N LYS A 86 -2.28 -32.73 -2.77
CA LYS A 86 -2.65 -33.68 -1.71
C LYS A 86 -1.67 -33.59 -0.53
N ASN A 87 -2.11 -33.96 0.66
CA ASN A 87 -1.24 -34.09 1.83
C ASN A 87 -0.41 -35.39 1.76
N LYS A 88 0.46 -35.61 2.75
CA LYS A 88 1.32 -36.81 2.82
C LYS A 88 0.51 -38.13 2.84
N ALA A 89 -0.75 -38.08 3.27
CA ALA A 89 -1.67 -39.22 3.31
C ALA A 89 -2.51 -39.37 2.02
N GLY A 90 -2.19 -38.63 0.94
CA GLY A 90 -2.92 -38.68 -0.32
C GLY A 90 -4.31 -38.04 -0.32
N LYS A 91 -4.71 -37.40 0.78
CA LYS A 91 -6.00 -36.71 0.94
C LYS A 91 -5.90 -35.24 0.51
N PRO A 92 -7.02 -34.59 0.12
CA PRO A 92 -7.04 -33.15 -0.12
C PRO A 92 -6.54 -32.38 1.12
N LYS A 93 -5.64 -31.41 0.93
CA LYS A 93 -5.15 -30.55 2.02
C LYS A 93 -6.33 -29.82 2.69
N SER A 94 -6.38 -29.81 4.01
CA SER A 94 -7.31 -28.99 4.81
C SER A 94 -7.06 -27.49 4.55
N ALA A 95 -7.98 -26.62 4.99
CA ALA A 95 -7.82 -25.17 4.83
C ALA A 95 -6.51 -24.62 5.43
N VAL A 96 -6.06 -25.18 6.56
CA VAL A 96 -4.79 -24.81 7.22
C VAL A 96 -3.59 -25.28 6.40
N GLU A 97 -3.62 -26.51 5.89
CA GLU A 97 -2.54 -27.08 5.07
C GLU A 97 -2.42 -26.39 3.71
N LYS A 98 -3.54 -25.96 3.10
CA LYS A 98 -3.54 -25.19 1.85
C LYS A 98 -2.79 -23.86 1.99
N LYS A 99 -2.93 -23.18 3.14
CA LYS A 99 -2.21 -21.93 3.43
C LYS A 99 -0.70 -22.11 3.53
N LYS A 100 -0.23 -23.29 3.98
CA LYS A 100 1.20 -23.63 4.16
C LYS A 100 1.75 -24.51 3.03
N CYS A 101 1.04 -24.60 1.91
CA CYS A 101 1.44 -25.48 0.81
C CYS A 101 2.69 -24.96 0.10
N LYS A 102 3.85 -25.61 0.32
CA LYS A 102 5.12 -25.28 -0.32
C LYS A 102 5.02 -25.23 -1.85
N GLU A 103 4.40 -26.23 -2.47
CA GLU A 103 4.25 -26.27 -3.95
C GLU A 103 3.50 -25.03 -4.50
N CYS A 104 2.40 -24.62 -3.86
CA CYS A 104 1.68 -23.40 -4.25
C CYS A 104 2.51 -22.13 -4.06
N TYR A 105 3.35 -22.08 -3.01
CA TYR A 105 4.26 -20.96 -2.77
C TYR A 105 5.30 -20.85 -3.88
N GLU A 106 5.93 -21.97 -4.25
CA GLU A 106 6.89 -22.00 -5.36
C GLU A 106 6.24 -21.61 -6.69
N ILE A 107 5.05 -22.13 -7.01
CA ILE A 107 4.33 -21.78 -8.25
C ILE A 107 4.00 -20.28 -8.30
N ARG A 108 3.63 -19.67 -7.15
CA ARG A 108 3.32 -18.22 -7.08
C ARG A 108 4.56 -17.34 -7.25
N ASN A 109 5.71 -17.80 -6.78
CA ASN A 109 6.97 -17.03 -6.84
C ASN A 109 7.82 -17.36 -8.08
N LYS A 110 7.46 -18.40 -8.83
CA LYS A 110 8.11 -18.73 -10.10
C LYS A 110 7.74 -17.70 -11.16
N GLU A 111 8.70 -17.39 -12.03
CA GLU A 111 8.42 -16.60 -13.23
C GLU A 111 7.34 -17.30 -14.08
N CYS A 112 6.26 -16.59 -14.37
CA CYS A 112 5.17 -17.10 -15.19
C CYS A 112 5.35 -16.71 -16.67
N SER A 113 4.90 -17.57 -17.56
CA SER A 113 4.86 -17.34 -19.01
C SER A 113 3.58 -16.65 -19.47
N HIS A 114 2.75 -16.14 -18.55
CA HIS A 114 1.53 -15.41 -18.90
C HIS A 114 1.84 -14.17 -19.74
N THR A 115 0.95 -13.90 -20.69
CA THR A 115 0.97 -12.72 -21.55
C THR A 115 0.71 -11.45 -20.76
N ASP A 116 1.06 -10.29 -21.30
CA ASP A 116 0.82 -9.03 -20.59
C ASP A 116 -0.66 -8.73 -20.39
N LYS A 117 -1.52 -9.22 -21.29
CA LYS A 117 -2.98 -9.14 -21.14
C LYS A 117 -3.47 -9.90 -19.90
N GLU A 118 -2.95 -11.12 -19.69
CA GLU A 118 -3.26 -11.98 -18.54
C GLU A 118 -2.65 -11.46 -17.23
N ARG A 119 -1.48 -10.82 -17.31
CA ARG A 119 -0.80 -10.25 -16.13
C ARG A 119 -1.44 -8.96 -15.65
N SER A 120 -1.91 -8.14 -16.60
CA SER A 120 -2.50 -6.83 -16.31
C SER A 120 -3.82 -6.92 -15.54
N PHE A 121 -4.09 -5.90 -14.73
CA PHE A 121 -5.33 -5.80 -13.98
C PHE A 121 -5.87 -4.37 -13.96
N ILE A 122 -7.16 -4.27 -13.67
CA ILE A 122 -7.88 -3.00 -13.53
C ILE A 122 -8.15 -2.78 -12.05
N GLY A 123 -7.94 -1.55 -11.60
CA GLY A 123 -8.26 -1.16 -10.24
C GLY A 123 -8.42 0.35 -10.12
N THR A 124 -8.80 0.76 -8.91
CA THR A 124 -8.90 2.17 -8.52
C THR A 124 -7.96 2.39 -7.35
N TRP A 125 -7.07 3.38 -7.50
CA TRP A 125 -6.03 3.68 -6.52
C TRP A 125 -5.92 5.17 -6.31
N THR A 126 -5.21 5.57 -5.26
CA THR A 126 -4.81 6.97 -5.11
C THR A 126 -3.76 7.32 -6.15
N THR A 127 -3.76 8.58 -6.59
CA THR A 127 -2.72 9.09 -7.50
C THR A 127 -1.32 8.96 -6.90
N THR A 128 -1.18 8.94 -5.57
CA THR A 128 0.09 8.78 -4.87
C THR A 128 0.66 7.37 -5.04
N GLU A 129 -0.15 6.33 -4.81
CA GLU A 129 0.24 4.93 -5.05
C GLU A 129 0.60 4.70 -6.52
N VAL A 130 -0.18 5.28 -7.43
CA VAL A 130 0.05 5.15 -8.86
C VAL A 130 1.32 5.87 -9.31
N LYS A 131 1.63 7.05 -8.77
CA LYS A 131 2.92 7.74 -9.01
C LYS A 131 4.09 6.85 -8.58
N LEU A 132 4.00 6.21 -7.41
CA LEU A 132 5.01 5.26 -6.95
C LEU A 132 5.09 4.02 -7.86
N ALA A 133 3.96 3.47 -8.30
CA ALA A 133 3.93 2.32 -9.19
C ALA A 133 4.67 2.60 -10.51
N ILE A 134 4.45 3.78 -11.12
CA ILE A 134 5.18 4.21 -12.32
C ILE A 134 6.69 4.27 -12.05
N GLN A 135 7.11 4.84 -10.91
CA GLN A 135 8.52 4.88 -10.52
C GLN A 135 9.13 3.48 -10.34
N LYS A 136 8.32 2.49 -9.96
CA LYS A 136 8.71 1.07 -9.84
C LYS A 136 8.58 0.28 -11.14
N GLY A 137 8.30 0.94 -12.26
CA GLY A 137 8.27 0.34 -13.59
C GLY A 137 6.92 -0.27 -14.01
N TYR A 138 5.82 0.14 -13.38
CA TYR A 138 4.48 -0.21 -13.88
C TYR A 138 4.18 0.60 -15.14
N GLU A 139 3.53 -0.05 -16.11
CA GLU A 139 3.06 0.57 -17.34
C GLU A 139 1.54 0.77 -17.29
N PHE A 140 1.05 1.90 -17.81
CA PHE A 140 -0.38 2.08 -18.03
C PHE A 140 -0.77 1.52 -19.39
N LEU A 141 -1.75 0.63 -19.36
CA LEU A 141 -2.39 0.16 -20.59
C LEU A 141 -3.59 1.04 -20.95
N ASN A 142 -4.36 1.48 -19.96
CA ASN A 142 -5.49 2.38 -20.18
C ASN A 142 -5.86 3.15 -18.90
N ILE A 143 -6.31 4.39 -19.03
CA ILE A 143 -6.89 5.17 -17.92
C ILE A 143 -8.37 5.36 -18.24
N TYR A 144 -9.24 4.93 -17.33
CA TYR A 144 -10.69 4.97 -17.53
C TYR A 144 -11.31 6.25 -16.95
N GLU A 145 -10.90 6.59 -15.74
CA GLU A 145 -11.50 7.67 -14.97
C GLU A 145 -10.50 8.23 -13.96
N VAL A 146 -10.48 9.54 -13.80
CA VAL A 146 -9.68 10.25 -12.80
C VAL A 146 -10.59 11.22 -12.06
N TRP A 147 -10.57 11.15 -10.74
CA TRP A 147 -11.20 12.12 -9.86
C TRP A 147 -10.10 13.01 -9.31
N ASN A 148 -9.95 14.19 -9.92
CA ASN A 148 -8.91 15.14 -9.59
C ASN A 148 -9.44 16.21 -8.65
N PHE A 149 -8.84 16.35 -7.47
CA PHE A 149 -9.15 17.41 -6.53
C PHE A 149 -8.15 18.56 -6.73
N ASN A 150 -8.68 19.74 -7.09
CA ASN A 150 -7.87 20.94 -7.24
C ASN A 150 -7.48 21.56 -5.90
N LEU A 151 -8.28 21.29 -4.86
CA LEU A 151 -8.08 21.80 -3.52
C LEU A 151 -7.60 20.67 -2.60
N LYS A 152 -6.67 21.02 -1.73
CA LYS A 152 -6.10 20.12 -0.71
C LYS A 152 -5.73 20.93 0.52
N SER A 153 -5.81 20.30 1.69
CA SER A 153 -5.47 20.92 2.97
C SER A 153 -4.75 19.91 3.87
N THR A 154 -3.86 20.41 4.72
CA THR A 154 -3.21 19.68 5.82
C THR A 154 -3.97 19.84 7.13
N ASP A 155 -4.97 20.71 7.18
CA ASP A 155 -5.58 21.19 8.43
C ASP A 155 -6.76 20.32 8.86
N LEU A 156 -7.24 19.45 7.98
CA LEU A 156 -8.45 18.65 8.20
C LEU A 156 -8.40 17.82 9.48
N PHE A 157 -7.21 17.33 9.85
CA PHE A 157 -6.99 16.51 11.04
C PHE A 157 -5.91 17.04 11.98
N SER A 158 -5.25 18.16 11.63
CA SER A 158 -4.08 18.64 12.37
C SER A 158 -4.42 18.95 13.83
N ASP A 159 -5.48 19.73 14.08
CA ASP A 159 -5.91 20.10 15.44
C ASP A 159 -6.35 18.89 16.27
N TYR A 160 -7.13 17.99 15.65
CA TYR A 160 -7.54 16.74 16.31
C TYR A 160 -6.32 15.91 16.71
N VAL A 161 -5.41 15.66 15.78
CA VAL A 161 -4.19 14.87 16.04
C VAL A 161 -3.33 15.55 17.10
N LYS A 162 -3.16 16.87 17.02
CA LYS A 162 -2.40 17.66 18.00
C LYS A 162 -2.94 17.49 19.40
N MET A 163 -4.26 17.65 19.58
CA MET A 163 -4.92 17.53 20.87
C MET A 163 -4.68 16.14 21.49
N PHE A 164 -4.92 15.07 20.74
CA PHE A 164 -4.77 13.70 21.27
C PHE A 164 -3.30 13.29 21.45
N LEU A 165 -2.37 13.81 20.63
CA LEU A 165 -0.93 13.61 20.85
C LEU A 165 -0.45 14.32 22.11
N LYS A 166 -0.96 15.53 22.39
CA LYS A 166 -0.67 16.27 23.61
C LYS A 166 -1.12 15.50 24.86
N ILE A 167 -2.39 15.09 24.90
CA ILE A 167 -2.94 14.26 26.01
C ILE A 167 -2.06 13.03 26.23
N LYS A 168 -1.74 12.31 25.15
CA LYS A 168 -0.92 11.10 25.24
C LYS A 168 0.45 11.37 25.86
N LEU A 169 1.11 12.47 25.49
CA LEU A 169 2.42 12.85 26.03
C LEU A 169 2.33 13.29 27.49
N GLU A 170 1.30 14.07 27.86
CA GLU A 170 1.07 14.53 29.23
C GLU A 170 0.78 13.37 30.20
N THR A 171 0.22 12.26 29.72
CA THR A 171 -0.04 11.06 30.53
C THR A 171 1.14 10.09 30.65
N ASP A 172 2.24 10.30 29.93
CA ASP A 172 3.42 9.42 29.98
C ASP A 172 4.48 9.98 30.95
N ASP A 173 4.58 9.42 32.15
CA ASP A 173 5.50 9.87 33.21
C ASP A 173 6.99 9.96 32.80
N LYS A 174 7.38 9.41 31.64
CA LYS A 174 8.76 9.38 31.13
C LYS A 174 8.95 10.14 29.81
N TRP A 175 7.95 10.87 29.32
CA TRP A 175 8.00 11.52 28.01
C TRP A 175 9.20 12.50 27.88
N SER A 176 9.52 13.24 28.93
CA SER A 176 10.64 14.19 28.99
C SER A 176 12.03 13.56 28.95
N ASN A 177 12.16 12.25 29.09
CA ASN A 177 13.45 11.54 29.00
C ASN A 177 13.63 10.78 27.67
N ASN A 178 12.54 10.53 26.94
CA ASN A 178 12.53 9.67 25.75
C ASN A 178 12.74 10.40 24.41
N PHE A 179 12.54 11.72 24.36
CA PHE A 179 12.70 12.51 23.12
C PHE A 179 14.00 13.32 23.13
N LYS A 180 14.95 13.00 22.24
CA LYS A 180 16.30 13.59 22.22
C LYS A 180 16.40 15.03 21.67
N THR A 181 15.33 15.62 21.13
CA THR A 181 15.37 16.96 20.52
C THR A 181 14.40 17.94 21.17
N GLU A 182 14.93 19.10 21.56
CA GLU A 182 14.24 20.22 22.21
C GLU A 182 13.06 20.76 21.37
N GLU A 183 13.18 20.71 20.04
CA GLU A 183 12.19 21.27 19.09
C GLU A 183 10.83 20.58 19.14
N TYR A 184 10.81 19.25 19.28
CA TYR A 184 9.56 18.48 19.34
C TYR A 184 8.79 18.77 20.64
N ARG A 185 9.52 18.95 21.75
CA ARG A 185 8.93 19.32 23.05
C ARG A 185 8.36 20.72 23.01
N ARG A 186 9.07 21.65 22.38
CA ARG A 186 8.65 23.04 22.22
C ARG A 186 7.35 23.15 21.41
N TYR A 187 7.25 22.43 20.30
CA TYR A 187 6.05 22.43 19.45
C TYR A 187 4.78 21.91 20.19
N VAL A 188 4.94 20.92 21.06
CA VAL A 188 3.84 20.34 21.86
C VAL A 188 3.47 21.22 23.07
N MET A 189 4.44 21.90 23.67
CA MET A 189 4.26 22.71 24.90
C MET A 189 3.79 24.15 24.62
N GLU A 190 4.23 24.77 23.52
CA GLU A 190 3.94 26.18 23.21
C GLU A 190 2.63 26.40 22.44
N ASN A 191 1.92 25.33 22.05
CA ASN A 191 0.60 25.42 21.42
C ASN A 191 -0.37 24.32 21.90
#